data_AF-A0A3D1CTD1-F1
#
_entry.id   AF-A0A3D1CTD1-F1
#
_cell.length_a   1.000
_cell.length_b   1.000
_cell.length_c   1.000
_cell.angle_alpha   90.00
_cell.angle_beta   90.00
_cell.angle_gamma   90.00
#
_symmetry.space_group_name_H-M   'P 1'
#
loop_
_entity.id
_entity.type
_entity.pdbx_description
1 polymer ?
#
loop_
_entity_poly.entity_id
_entity_poly.type
_entity_poly.pdbx_seq_one_letter_code
_entity_poly.pdbx_strand_id
1 'polypeptide(L)'
;MPAELDEKAVASPNLNQRALSIAIAKAVTVSNSSLVLTQYPQTKIIAADTFVVLANKILEKPRSLTEAREMLRLQSGNIINVHTGLCCLNLATGQTLKTTVKVEAEFRQLSDNEIDQYVINQPVLTWSAAFSPAYDSGMALIAWVSGSLTSFTHGLPIELVLKFLATS
;
A
#
# COMPACT_ATOMS: atom_id res chain seq x y z
N MET A 1 10.28 12.90 -2.07
CA MET A 1 9.53 14.04 -2.64
C MET A 1 8.11 13.57 -2.91
N PRO A 2 7.06 14.26 -2.42
CA PRO A 2 5.68 13.90 -2.74
C PRO A 2 5.42 14.10 -4.24
N ALA A 3 4.65 13.22 -4.86
CA ALA A 3 4.13 13.42 -6.20
C ALA A 3 2.84 14.24 -6.11
N GLU A 4 2.82 15.43 -6.69
CA GLU A 4 1.58 16.22 -6.81
C GLU A 4 0.71 15.61 -7.92
N LEU A 5 -0.08 14.60 -7.56
CA LEU A 5 -0.90 13.81 -8.49
C LEU A 5 -2.29 13.58 -7.89
N ASP A 6 -3.35 13.74 -8.71
CA ASP A 6 -4.66 13.22 -8.38
C ASP A 6 -4.73 11.72 -8.69
N GLU A 7 -4.49 10.89 -7.69
CA GLU A 7 -4.47 9.43 -7.82
C GLU A 7 -5.84 8.84 -8.22
N LYS A 8 -6.95 9.54 -7.94
CA LYS A 8 -8.30 9.08 -8.30
C LYS A 8 -8.55 9.15 -9.80
N ALA A 9 -7.85 10.03 -10.51
CA ALA A 9 -7.89 10.13 -11.96
C ALA A 9 -7.18 8.97 -12.68
N VAL A 10 -6.31 8.23 -11.97
CA VAL A 10 -5.61 7.05 -12.50
C VAL A 10 -6.49 5.81 -12.31
N ALA A 11 -7.53 5.71 -13.13
CA ALA A 11 -8.49 4.61 -13.07
C ALA A 11 -7.98 3.36 -13.83
N SER A 12 -8.04 2.20 -13.18
CA SER A 12 -8.01 0.90 -13.86
C SER A 12 -9.02 -0.04 -13.19
N PRO A 13 -9.83 -0.79 -13.97
CA PRO A 13 -10.75 -1.78 -13.42
C PRO A 13 -10.02 -2.99 -12.84
N ASN A 14 -8.77 -3.23 -13.25
CA ASN A 14 -7.94 -4.29 -12.70
C ASN A 14 -7.12 -3.75 -11.53
N LEU A 15 -7.43 -4.23 -10.32
CA LEU A 15 -6.77 -3.77 -9.08
C LEU A 15 -5.25 -3.96 -9.12
N ASN A 16 -4.75 -5.07 -9.68
CA ASN A 16 -3.30 -5.26 -9.83
C ASN A 16 -2.66 -4.19 -10.72
N GLN A 17 -3.37 -3.77 -11.76
CA GLN A 17 -2.89 -2.72 -12.65
C GLN A 17 -3.06 -1.33 -12.05
N ARG A 18 -4.10 -1.11 -11.24
CA ARG A 18 -4.36 0.19 -10.62
C ARG A 18 -3.22 0.64 -9.72
N ALA A 19 -2.76 -0.22 -8.80
CA ALA A 19 -1.65 0.12 -7.90
C ALA A 19 -0.38 0.44 -8.70
N LEU A 20 -0.10 -0.37 -9.73
CA LEU A 20 1.07 -0.18 -10.59
C LEU A 20 0.99 1.13 -11.40
N SER A 21 -0.17 1.43 -11.97
CA SER A 21 -0.38 2.67 -12.72
C SER A 21 -0.18 3.90 -11.86
N ILE A 22 -0.66 3.90 -10.61
CA ILE A 22 -0.44 5.01 -9.67
C ILE A 22 1.04 5.11 -9.30
N ALA A 23 1.72 4.00 -9.01
CA ALA A 23 3.16 4.01 -8.73
C ALA A 23 3.99 4.55 -9.90
N ILE A 24 3.66 4.19 -11.15
CA ILE A 24 4.30 4.73 -12.35
C ILE A 24 4.04 6.23 -12.46
N ALA A 25 2.77 6.66 -12.33
CA ALA A 25 2.41 8.07 -12.42
C ALA A 25 3.16 8.91 -11.37
N LYS A 26 3.25 8.42 -10.13
CA LYS A 26 4.07 9.04 -9.06
C LYS A 26 5.52 9.21 -9.48
N ALA A 27 6.15 8.15 -10.00
CA ALA A 27 7.55 8.21 -10.43
C ALA A 27 7.77 9.23 -11.57
N VAL A 28 6.88 9.25 -12.56
CA VAL A 28 6.94 10.17 -13.70
C VAL A 28 6.70 11.63 -13.28
N THR A 29 5.74 11.89 -12.41
CA THR A 29 5.51 13.23 -11.86
C THR A 29 6.76 13.74 -11.12
N VAL A 30 7.37 12.89 -10.31
CA VAL A 30 8.61 13.20 -9.58
C VAL A 30 9.79 13.42 -10.54
N SER A 31 9.92 12.61 -11.61
CA SER A 31 11.02 12.75 -12.57
C SER A 31 10.99 14.07 -13.35
N ASN A 32 9.79 14.62 -13.54
CA ASN A 32 9.58 15.87 -14.29
C ASN A 32 9.72 17.12 -13.41
N SER A 33 10.00 16.98 -12.11
CA SER A 33 10.18 18.15 -11.26
C SER A 33 11.49 18.88 -11.57
N SER A 34 11.45 20.21 -11.54
CA SER A 34 12.63 21.05 -11.80
C SER A 34 13.80 20.70 -10.87
N LEU A 35 13.52 20.34 -9.62
CA LEU A 35 14.53 19.93 -8.64
C LEU A 35 15.27 18.67 -9.10
N VAL A 36 14.54 17.63 -9.53
CA VAL A 36 15.14 16.37 -9.97
C VAL A 36 15.93 16.58 -11.26
N LEU A 37 15.36 17.31 -12.22
CA LEU A 37 16.00 17.59 -13.50
C LEU A 37 17.30 18.39 -13.34
N THR A 38 17.38 19.29 -12.36
CA THR A 38 18.56 20.16 -12.17
C THR A 38 19.59 19.61 -11.19
N GLN A 39 19.15 19.01 -10.07
CA GLN A 39 20.06 18.58 -9.00
C GLN A 39 20.34 17.07 -9.00
N TYR A 40 19.45 16.27 -9.59
CA TYR A 40 19.53 14.80 -9.56
C TYR A 40 19.29 14.14 -10.94
N PRO A 41 19.91 14.62 -12.04
CA PRO A 41 19.57 14.16 -13.40
C PRO A 41 19.93 12.69 -13.68
N GLN A 42 20.76 12.07 -12.84
CA GLN A 42 21.20 10.67 -12.98
C GLN A 42 20.79 9.80 -11.78
N THR A 43 19.68 10.14 -11.13
CA THR A 43 19.18 9.39 -9.97
C THR A 43 18.24 8.26 -10.36
N LYS A 44 17.95 7.39 -9.38
CA LYS A 44 16.86 6.42 -9.44
C LYS A 44 15.69 6.91 -8.60
N ILE A 45 14.49 6.86 -9.16
CA ILE A 45 13.25 7.22 -8.48
C ILE A 45 12.48 5.94 -8.17
N ILE A 46 12.28 5.68 -6.88
CA ILE A 46 11.39 4.62 -6.40
C ILE A 46 10.05 5.22 -6.05
N ALA A 47 8.97 4.65 -6.57
CA ALA A 47 7.61 4.98 -6.21
C ALA A 47 6.80 3.71 -5.98
N ALA A 48 5.89 3.78 -5.01
CA ALA A 48 4.97 2.70 -4.71
C ALA A 48 3.56 3.25 -4.42
N ASP A 49 2.59 2.38 -4.58
CA ASP A 49 1.20 2.64 -4.20
C ASP A 49 0.61 1.37 -3.61
N THR A 50 -0.11 1.48 -2.49
CA THR A 50 -0.66 0.32 -1.78
C THR A 50 -2.10 0.55 -1.37
N PHE A 51 -2.95 -0.45 -1.60
CA PHE A 51 -4.31 -0.46 -1.06
C PHE A 51 -4.75 -1.86 -0.63
N VAL A 52 -5.75 -1.88 0.26
CA VAL A 52 -6.33 -3.11 0.82
C VAL A 52 -7.66 -3.39 0.13
N VAL A 53 -7.93 -4.66 -0.18
CA VAL A 53 -9.13 -5.13 -0.87
C VAL A 53 -9.78 -6.23 -0.08
N LEU A 54 -11.10 -6.13 0.11
CA LEU A 54 -11.92 -7.20 0.67
C LEU A 54 -13.16 -7.36 -0.20
N ALA A 55 -13.48 -8.60 -0.58
CA ALA A 55 -14.62 -8.93 -1.45
C ALA A 55 -14.71 -8.02 -2.70
N ASN A 56 -13.59 -7.85 -3.41
CA ASN A 56 -13.44 -6.99 -4.60
C ASN A 56 -13.68 -5.48 -4.39
N LYS A 57 -13.71 -5.00 -3.14
CA LYS A 57 -13.84 -3.58 -2.81
C LYS A 57 -12.55 -3.07 -2.17
N ILE A 58 -12.08 -1.91 -2.61
CA ILE A 58 -10.98 -1.21 -1.96
C ILE A 58 -11.50 -0.65 -0.63
N LEU A 59 -10.78 -0.96 0.46
CA LEU A 59 -11.04 -0.41 1.78
C LEU A 59 -10.19 0.85 1.97
N GLU A 60 -10.82 2.01 1.89
CA GLU A 60 -10.18 3.29 2.20
C GLU A 60 -10.10 3.52 3.72
N LYS A 61 -9.68 4.72 4.13
CA LYS A 61 -9.69 5.13 5.53
C LYS A 61 -11.15 5.29 6.00
N PRO A 62 -11.53 4.75 7.17
CA PRO A 62 -12.87 4.97 7.71
C PRO A 62 -13.06 6.47 8.05
N ARG A 63 -14.28 6.96 7.86
CA ARG A 63 -14.67 8.36 8.13
C ARG A 63 -15.11 8.57 9.58
N SER A 64 -15.37 7.49 10.30
CA SER A 64 -15.81 7.50 11.69
C SER A 64 -15.39 6.24 12.43
N LEU A 65 -15.41 6.29 13.77
CA LEU A 65 -15.15 5.11 14.59
C LEU A 65 -16.22 4.03 14.41
N THR A 66 -17.45 4.41 14.05
CA THR A 66 -18.52 3.45 13.73
C THR A 66 -18.17 2.67 12.47
N GLU A 67 -17.78 3.38 11.41
CA GLU A 67 -17.34 2.76 10.16
C GLU A 67 -16.09 1.90 10.37
N ALA A 68 -15.15 2.32 11.22
CA ALA A 68 -13.99 1.52 11.58
C ALA A 68 -14.37 0.17 12.21
N ARG A 69 -15.35 0.15 13.13
CA ARG A 69 -15.87 -1.09 13.73
C ARG A 69 -16.52 -1.99 12.69
N GLU A 70 -17.33 -1.42 11.79
CA GLU A 70 -17.97 -2.16 10.71
C GLU A 70 -16.94 -2.78 9.76
N MET A 71 -15.89 -2.05 9.40
CA MET A 71 -14.77 -2.57 8.62
C MET A 71 -14.09 -3.74 9.33
N LEU A 72 -13.78 -3.62 10.63
CA LEU A 72 -13.12 -4.69 11.38
C LEU A 72 -14.02 -5.92 11.57
N ARG A 73 -15.33 -5.74 11.75
CA ARG A 73 -16.30 -6.85 11.76
C ARG A 73 -16.34 -7.57 10.41
N LEU A 74 -16.33 -6.82 9.31
CA LEU A 74 -16.30 -7.39 7.97
C LEU A 74 -14.98 -8.13 7.70
N GLN A 75 -13.87 -7.62 8.22
CA GLN A 75 -12.55 -8.25 8.08
C GLN A 75 -12.41 -9.51 8.94
N SER A 76 -13.02 -9.55 10.13
CA SER A 76 -12.96 -10.70 11.05
C SER A 76 -13.25 -12.02 10.34
N GLY A 77 -12.30 -12.96 10.43
CA GLY A 77 -12.42 -14.28 9.81
C GLY A 77 -12.41 -14.31 8.28
N ASN A 78 -12.08 -13.19 7.63
CA ASN A 78 -12.01 -13.09 6.18
C ASN A 78 -10.59 -12.78 5.71
N ILE A 79 -10.33 -13.11 4.44
CA ILE A 79 -9.06 -12.83 3.77
C ILE A 79 -9.12 -11.46 3.10
N ILE A 80 -8.21 -10.57 3.49
CA ILE A 80 -7.93 -9.35 2.75
C ILE A 80 -6.81 -9.58 1.73
N ASN A 81 -6.83 -8.79 0.67
CA ASN A 81 -5.80 -8.77 -0.35
C ASN A 81 -5.14 -7.39 -0.33
N VAL A 82 -3.83 -7.33 -0.09
CA VAL A 82 -3.07 -6.09 -0.17
C VAL A 82 -2.35 -6.07 -1.50
N HIS A 83 -2.59 -5.01 -2.28
CA HIS A 83 -1.99 -4.81 -3.59
C HIS A 83 -1.01 -3.65 -3.51
N THR A 84 0.24 -3.91 -3.88
CA THR A 84 1.28 -2.88 -3.94
C THR A 84 1.87 -2.81 -5.34
N GLY A 85 1.74 -1.66 -5.99
CA GLY A 85 2.49 -1.33 -7.20
C GLY A 85 3.85 -0.79 -6.84
N LEU A 86 4.91 -1.24 -7.54
CA LEU A 86 6.28 -0.73 -7.38
C LEU A 86 6.82 -0.30 -8.76
N CYS A 87 7.40 0.88 -8.81
CA CYS A 87 8.10 1.42 -9.98
C CYS A 87 9.48 1.96 -9.58
N CYS A 88 10.49 1.67 -10.39
CA CYS A 88 11.81 2.25 -10.35
C CYS A 88 12.15 2.86 -11.72
N LEU A 89 12.32 4.17 -11.78
CA LEU A 89 12.83 4.87 -12.96
C LEU A 89 14.31 5.19 -12.76
N ASN A 90 15.17 4.72 -13.65
CA ASN A 90 16.58 5.09 -13.69
C ASN A 90 16.76 6.23 -14.71
N LEU A 91 16.98 7.46 -14.24
CA LEU A 91 17.10 8.62 -15.13
C LEU A 91 18.41 8.63 -15.92
N ALA A 92 19.45 7.97 -15.42
CA ALA A 92 20.73 7.88 -16.14
C ALA A 92 20.63 7.01 -17.39
N THR A 93 19.87 5.91 -17.32
CA THR A 93 19.77 4.91 -18.41
C THR A 93 18.43 4.96 -19.17
N GLY A 94 17.43 5.65 -18.63
CA GLY A 94 16.05 5.63 -19.11
C GLY A 94 15.30 4.32 -18.79
N GLN A 95 15.93 3.37 -18.08
CA GLN A 95 15.31 2.08 -17.77
C GLN A 95 14.19 2.25 -16.75
N THR A 96 13.09 1.51 -16.97
CA THR A 96 11.97 1.41 -16.02
C THR A 96 11.80 -0.04 -15.58
N LEU A 97 11.96 -0.31 -14.29
CA LEU A 97 11.59 -1.58 -13.66
C LEU A 97 10.30 -1.40 -12.89
N LYS A 98 9.34 -2.30 -13.06
CA LYS A 98 8.00 -2.16 -12.49
C LYS A 98 7.33 -3.50 -12.26
N THR A 99 6.59 -3.63 -11.16
CA THR A 99 5.85 -4.86 -10.83
C THR A 99 4.73 -4.58 -9.84
N THR A 100 3.77 -5.50 -9.76
CA THR A 100 2.76 -5.53 -8.68
C THR A 100 3.06 -6.69 -7.75
N VAL A 101 2.91 -6.46 -6.45
CA VAL A 101 2.94 -7.48 -5.41
C VAL A 101 1.54 -7.61 -4.83
N LYS A 102 1.08 -8.86 -4.68
CA LYS A 102 -0.17 -9.19 -3.99
C LYS A 102 0.19 -9.96 -2.72
N VAL A 103 -0.41 -9.57 -1.61
CA VAL A 103 -0.35 -10.28 -0.34
C VAL A 103 -1.76 -10.69 0.06
N GLU A 104 -1.91 -11.90 0.57
CA GLU A 104 -3.13 -12.36 1.22
C GLU A 104 -2.89 -12.42 2.72
N ALA A 105 -3.84 -11.90 3.50
CA ALA A 105 -3.79 -11.97 4.95
C ALA A 105 -5.18 -12.32 5.49
N GLU A 106 -5.27 -13.38 6.29
CA GLU A 106 -6.51 -13.73 6.97
C GLU A 106 -6.54 -13.07 8.35
N PHE A 107 -7.65 -12.44 8.69
CA PHE A 107 -7.90 -11.99 10.05
C PHE A 107 -8.31 -13.16 10.93
N ARG A 108 -7.90 -13.12 12.20
CA ARG A 108 -8.51 -13.99 13.23
C ARG A 108 -10.02 -13.74 13.30
N GLN A 109 -10.72 -14.67 13.93
CA GLN A 109 -12.06 -14.37 14.44
C GLN A 109 -11.93 -13.38 15.59
N LEU A 110 -12.51 -12.20 15.44
CA LEU A 110 -12.48 -11.11 16.41
C LEU A 110 -13.82 -11.01 17.12
N SER A 111 -13.78 -10.89 18.45
CA SER A 111 -14.96 -10.53 19.24
C SER A 111 -15.29 -9.03 19.12
N ASP A 112 -16.55 -8.66 19.36
CA ASP A 112 -16.94 -7.24 19.43
C ASP A 112 -16.12 -6.46 20.47
N ASN A 113 -15.81 -7.09 21.61
CA ASN A 113 -14.98 -6.46 22.64
C ASN A 113 -13.54 -6.22 22.17
N GLU A 114 -12.91 -7.16 21.45
CA GLU A 114 -11.60 -6.94 20.84
C GLU A 114 -11.64 -5.78 19.84
N ILE A 115 -12.67 -5.73 18.99
CA ILE A 115 -12.85 -4.67 17.99
C ILE A 115 -13.00 -3.31 18.67
N ASP A 116 -13.85 -3.21 19.69
CA ASP A 116 -14.09 -1.95 20.41
C ASP A 116 -12.81 -1.46 21.11
N GLN A 117 -12.10 -2.36 21.78
CA GLN A 117 -10.84 -2.02 22.43
C GLN A 117 -9.79 -1.58 21.39
N TYR A 118 -9.69 -2.26 20.26
CA TYR A 118 -8.75 -1.88 19.21
C TYR A 118 -9.07 -0.49 18.65
N VAL A 119 -10.34 -0.23 18.32
CA VAL A 119 -10.79 1.06 17.75
C VAL A 119 -10.58 2.24 18.69
N ILE A 120 -10.76 2.03 20.00
CA ILE A 120 -10.55 3.09 21.01
C ILE A 120 -9.07 3.40 21.21
N ASN A 121 -8.22 2.38 21.15
CA ASN A 121 -6.81 2.50 21.53
C ASN A 121 -5.87 2.78 20.35
N GLN A 122 -6.35 2.73 19.11
CA GLN A 122 -5.52 2.86 17.91
C GLN A 122 -6.01 4.01 17.00
N PRO A 123 -5.12 4.66 16.22
CA PRO A 123 -5.48 5.75 15.32
C PRO A 123 -6.13 5.23 14.02
N VAL A 124 -7.20 4.43 14.14
CA VAL A 124 -7.84 3.68 13.05
C VAL A 124 -8.36 4.56 11.91
N LEU A 125 -8.68 5.84 12.18
CA LEU A 125 -9.13 6.80 11.16
C LEU A 125 -8.01 7.26 10.22
N THR A 126 -6.75 7.00 10.59
CA THR A 126 -5.58 7.40 9.79
C THR A 126 -5.15 6.30 8.80
N TRP A 127 -5.63 5.07 8.99
CA TRP A 127 -5.21 3.88 8.27
C TRP A 127 -6.32 3.35 7.35
N SER A 128 -5.93 2.94 6.15
CA SER A 128 -6.84 2.23 5.24
C SER A 128 -7.31 0.93 5.91
N ALA A 129 -8.55 0.53 5.65
CA ALA A 129 -9.16 -0.66 6.25
C ALA A 129 -9.20 -0.66 7.80
N ALA A 130 -9.03 0.51 8.44
CA ALA A 130 -9.08 0.70 9.88
C ALA A 130 -8.00 -0.03 10.70
N PHE A 131 -6.95 -0.58 10.08
CA PHE A 131 -5.87 -1.25 10.80
C PHE A 131 -4.49 -1.02 10.16
N SER A 132 -3.42 -1.27 10.90
CA SER A 132 -2.06 -1.21 10.37
C SER A 132 -1.21 -2.36 10.88
N PRO A 133 -0.74 -3.26 10.00
CA PRO A 133 0.15 -4.36 10.38
C PRO A 133 1.60 -3.88 10.64
N ALA A 134 1.89 -2.58 10.53
CA ALA A 134 3.17 -2.00 10.96
C ALA A 134 3.35 -1.99 12.48
N TYR A 135 2.26 -2.16 13.24
CA TYR A 135 2.25 -2.13 14.70
C TYR A 135 1.80 -3.48 15.24
N ASP A 136 2.34 -3.88 16.39
CA ASP A 136 2.00 -5.15 17.04
C ASP A 136 0.50 -5.31 17.27
N SER A 137 -0.19 -4.21 17.62
CA SER A 137 -1.64 -4.18 17.82
C SER A 137 -2.42 -4.59 16.57
N GLY A 138 -2.01 -4.11 15.40
CA GLY A 138 -2.65 -4.45 14.12
C GLY A 138 -2.22 -5.81 13.60
N MET A 139 -0.96 -6.20 13.79
CA MET A 139 -0.47 -7.54 13.44
C MET A 139 -1.16 -8.62 14.28
N ALA A 140 -1.48 -8.36 15.54
CA ALA A 140 -2.20 -9.27 16.43
C ALA A 140 -3.64 -9.60 15.97
N LEU A 141 -4.19 -8.86 15.01
CA LEU A 141 -5.49 -9.16 14.40
C LEU A 141 -5.40 -10.25 13.31
N ILE A 142 -4.19 -10.55 12.83
CA ILE A 142 -3.94 -11.40 11.67
C ILE A 142 -3.65 -12.85 12.10
N ALA A 143 -4.32 -13.80 11.47
CA ALA A 143 -4.14 -15.24 11.67
C ALA A 143 -2.93 -15.77 10.87
N TRP A 144 -2.82 -15.38 9.59
CA TRP A 144 -1.67 -15.69 8.74
C TRP A 144 -1.52 -14.68 7.62
N VAL A 145 -0.31 -14.66 7.04
CA VAL A 145 0.04 -13.84 5.88
C VAL A 145 0.74 -14.72 4.85
N SER A 146 0.37 -14.57 3.57
CA SER A 146 0.99 -15.21 2.42
C SER A 146 1.41 -14.16 1.41
N GLY A 147 2.72 -14.03 1.18
CA GLY A 147 3.31 -13.06 0.25
C GLY A 147 4.44 -12.25 0.89
N SER A 148 4.69 -11.06 0.33
CA SER A 148 5.73 -10.15 0.82
C SER A 148 5.34 -9.52 2.15
N LEU A 149 6.11 -9.83 3.20
CA LEU A 149 5.90 -9.24 4.52
C LEU A 149 6.09 -7.71 4.50
N THR A 150 7.10 -7.20 3.78
CA THR A 150 7.39 -5.75 3.77
C THR A 150 6.36 -4.96 2.95
N SER A 151 5.83 -5.56 1.88
CA SER A 151 4.67 -5.03 1.16
C SER A 151 3.45 -4.91 2.06
N PHE A 152 3.21 -5.90 2.91
CA PHE A 152 2.09 -5.91 3.85
C PHE A 152 2.26 -4.88 4.97
N THR A 153 3.40 -4.88 5.65
CA THR A 153 3.61 -4.06 6.86
C THR A 153 4.00 -2.63 6.57
N HIS A 154 4.70 -2.35 5.46
CA HIS A 154 5.21 -1.02 5.14
C HIS A 154 4.61 -0.42 3.87
N GLY A 155 3.78 -1.17 3.13
CA GLY A 155 3.29 -0.74 1.82
C GLY A 155 4.40 -0.62 0.77
N LEU A 156 5.54 -1.28 0.99
CA LEU A 156 6.70 -1.24 0.10
C LEU A 156 7.41 -2.61 0.11
N PRO A 157 7.47 -3.34 -1.01
CA PRO A 157 8.18 -4.62 -1.10
C PRO A 157 9.71 -4.39 -1.15
N ILE A 158 10.32 -4.18 0.01
CA ILE A 158 11.74 -3.81 0.18
C ILE A 158 12.66 -4.82 -0.50
N GLU A 159 12.35 -6.11 -0.43
CA GLU A 159 13.14 -7.16 -1.09
C GLU A 159 13.17 -7.02 -2.62
N LEU A 160 12.17 -6.39 -3.23
CA LEU A 160 12.16 -6.07 -4.66
C LEU A 160 12.81 -4.72 -4.95
N VAL A 161 12.64 -3.74 -4.05
CA VAL A 161 13.34 -2.45 -4.14
C VAL A 161 14.85 -2.67 -4.21
N LEU A 162 15.41 -3.52 -3.34
CA LEU A 162 16.85 -3.82 -3.35
C LEU A 162 17.31 -4.43 -4.69
N LYS A 163 16.51 -5.31 -5.30
CA LYS A 163 16.79 -5.89 -6.63
C LYS A 163 16.75 -4.82 -7.72
N PHE A 164 15.77 -3.91 -7.69
CA PHE A 164 15.66 -2.82 -8.67
C PHE A 164 16.82 -1.84 -8.54
N LEU A 165 17.27 -1.54 -7.32
CA LEU A 165 18.43 -0.68 -7.07
C LEU A 165 19.74 -1.32 -7.52
N ALA A 166 19.89 -2.64 -7.41
CA ALA A 166 21.09 -3.36 -7.82
C ALA A 166 21.28 -3.45 -9.35
N THR A 167 20.24 -3.22 -10.15
CA THR A 167 20.32 -3.30 -11.62
C THR A 167 20.93 -2.01 -12.16
N SER A 168 22.05 -2.09 -12.89
CA SER A 168 22.76 -0.93 -13.47
C SER A 168 22.02 -0.31 -14.65
#